data_AF-A0A9J6DVL4-F1
#
_entry.id   AF-A0A9J6DVL4-F1
#
_cell.length_a   1.000
_cell.length_b   1.000
_cell.length_c   1.000
_cell.angle_alpha   90.00
_cell.angle_beta   90.00
_cell.angle_gamma   90.00
#
_symmetry.space_group_name_H-M   'P 1'
#
loop_
_entity.id
_entity.type
_entity.pdbx_description
1 polymer ?
#
loop_
_entity_poly.entity_id
_entity_poly.type
_entity_poly.pdbx_seq_one_letter_code
_entity_poly.pdbx_strand_id
1 'polypeptide(L)'
;MATQRPELYKTLQSADLVFIKGDANYHKLVGDLEWDPSVPFKQAIRGFEPTFLCALCTIKSNTVVGVDKSVVHEVAELSPEWMITGEYAVIKCAGMT
;
A
#
# COMPACT_ATOMS: atom_id res chain seq x y z
N MET A 1 2.19 -6.30 13.77
CA MET A 1 1.01 -6.13 14.65
C MET A 1 0.67 -7.40 15.43
N ALA A 2 0.68 -8.58 14.81
CA ALA A 2 0.37 -9.86 15.46
C ALA A 2 1.04 -10.04 16.85
N THR A 3 2.33 -9.70 16.99
CA THR A 3 3.05 -9.83 18.26
C THR A 3 2.73 -8.71 19.27
N GLN A 4 2.59 -7.47 18.81
CA GLN A 4 2.51 -6.28 19.68
C GLN A 4 1.07 -5.93 20.08
N ARG A 5 0.10 -6.26 19.23
CA ARG A 5 -1.34 -6.00 19.42
C ARG A 5 -2.15 -7.20 18.92
N PRO A 6 -2.00 -8.38 19.54
CA PRO A 6 -2.61 -9.63 19.07
C PRO A 6 -4.13 -9.55 18.98
N GLU A 7 -4.81 -8.94 19.96
CA GLU A 7 -6.27 -8.81 19.95
C GLU A 7 -6.78 -8.00 18.76
N LEU A 8 -6.09 -6.90 18.41
CA LEU A 8 -6.44 -6.09 17.24
C LEU A 8 -6.18 -6.87 15.94
N TYR A 9 -5.07 -7.63 15.88
CA TYR A 9 -4.80 -8.49 14.73
C TYR A 9 -5.93 -9.51 14.55
N LYS A 10 -6.37 -10.16 15.63
CA LYS A 10 -7.48 -11.11 15.62
C LYS A 10 -8.81 -10.49 15.19
N THR A 11 -9.10 -9.26 15.61
CA THR A 11 -10.26 -8.52 15.10
C THR A 11 -10.20 -8.37 13.59
N LEU A 12 -9.05 -7.98 13.02
CA LEU A 12 -8.91 -7.90 11.56
C LEU A 12 -9.02 -9.25 10.87
N GLN A 13 -8.53 -10.33 11.47
CA GLN A 13 -8.65 -11.69 10.92
C GLN A 13 -10.11 -12.16 10.80
N SER A 14 -11.02 -11.61 11.63
CA SER A 14 -12.44 -11.95 11.58
C SER A 14 -13.22 -11.27 10.45
N ALA A 15 -12.61 -10.32 9.74
CA ALA A 15 -13.23 -9.65 8.61
C ALA A 15 -12.96 -10.40 7.29
N ASP A 16 -13.93 -10.39 6.37
CA ASP A 16 -13.73 -10.92 5.01
C ASP A 16 -12.81 -10.01 4.15
N LEU A 17 -12.86 -8.70 4.42
CA LEU A 17 -12.10 -7.69 3.71
C LEU A 17 -11.77 -6.50 4.62
N VAL A 18 -10.53 -6.03 4.56
CA VAL A 18 -10.09 -4.81 5.25
C VAL A 18 -9.68 -3.73 4.25
N PHE A 19 -10.33 -2.57 4.32
CA PHE A 19 -9.91 -1.39 3.57
C PHE A 19 -8.94 -0.53 4.38
N ILE A 20 -7.75 -0.31 3.83
CA ILE A 20 -6.73 0.56 4.39
C ILE A 20 -6.80 1.90 3.66
N LYS A 21 -7.30 2.94 4.33
CA LYS A 21 -7.58 4.25 3.71
C LYS A 21 -6.43 5.23 3.93
N GLY A 22 -6.02 5.87 2.84
CA GLY A 22 -5.15 7.05 2.85
C GLY A 22 -3.66 6.76 3.00
N ASP A 23 -2.89 7.81 2.71
CA ASP A 23 -1.43 7.82 2.61
C ASP A 23 -0.71 7.33 3.88
N ALA A 24 -1.07 7.90 5.04
CA ALA A 24 -0.46 7.52 6.31
C ALA A 24 -0.64 6.04 6.69
N ASN A 25 -1.78 5.44 6.34
CA ASN A 25 -1.99 4.02 6.59
C ASN A 25 -1.30 3.15 5.53
N TYR A 26 -1.22 3.62 4.29
CA TYR A 26 -0.43 2.97 3.24
C TYR A 26 1.05 2.86 3.64
N HIS A 27 1.62 3.92 4.19
CA HIS A 27 3.00 3.94 4.69
C HIS A 27 3.23 2.93 5.79
N LYS A 28 2.35 2.91 6.80
CA LYS A 28 2.40 1.90 7.87
C LYS A 28 2.30 0.47 7.32
N LEU A 29 1.49 0.27 6.28
CA LEU A 29 1.26 -1.03 5.67
C LEU A 29 2.49 -1.54 4.92
N VAL A 30 3.16 -0.67 4.16
CA VAL A 30 4.37 -1.03 3.38
C VAL A 30 5.68 -0.83 4.15
N GLY A 31 5.58 -0.37 5.40
CA GLY A 31 6.72 -0.19 6.31
C GLY A 31 7.50 1.12 6.16
N ASP A 32 6.97 2.10 5.41
CA ASP A 32 7.58 3.43 5.23
C ASP A 32 9.04 3.36 4.75
N LEU A 33 9.27 2.60 3.68
CA LEU A 33 10.59 2.34 3.10
C LEU A 33 10.66 2.89 1.67
N GLU A 34 11.89 3.20 1.22
CA GLU A 34 12.18 3.53 -0.18
C GLU A 34 12.10 2.27 -1.06
N TRP A 35 10.91 1.98 -1.57
CA TRP A 35 10.67 0.87 -2.47
C TRP A 35 10.89 1.26 -3.93
N ASP A 36 11.41 0.34 -4.76
CA ASP A 36 11.22 0.44 -6.21
C ASP A 36 9.70 0.29 -6.48
N PRO A 37 9.06 1.22 -7.22
CA PRO A 37 7.61 1.17 -7.47
C PRO A 37 7.08 -0.13 -8.06
N SER A 38 7.92 -0.90 -8.76
CA SER A 38 7.57 -2.19 -9.36
C SER A 38 7.57 -3.36 -8.36
N VAL A 39 8.07 -3.16 -7.14
CA VAL A 39 8.03 -4.18 -6.09
C VAL A 39 6.58 -4.66 -5.90
N PRO A 40 6.30 -5.97 -5.94
CA PRO A 40 4.95 -6.48 -5.76
C PRO A 40 4.35 -6.06 -4.41
N PHE A 41 3.09 -5.61 -4.41
CA PHE A 41 2.41 -5.14 -3.20
C PHE A 41 2.43 -6.20 -2.08
N LYS A 42 2.23 -7.48 -2.42
CA LYS A 42 2.29 -8.59 -1.45
C LYS A 42 3.65 -8.75 -0.77
N GLN A 43 4.74 -8.44 -1.48
CA GLN A 43 6.08 -8.41 -0.89
C GLN A 43 6.23 -7.19 0.05
N ALA A 44 5.76 -6.02 -0.39
CA ALA A 44 5.89 -4.77 0.36
C ALA A 44 5.10 -4.74 1.68
N ILE A 45 3.98 -5.48 1.80
CA ILE A 45 3.23 -5.60 3.06
C ILE A 45 3.90 -6.53 4.09
N ARG A 46 5.02 -7.18 3.73
CA ARG A 46 5.92 -7.88 4.67
C ARG A 46 5.21 -8.89 5.59
N GLY A 47 4.28 -9.65 5.02
CA GLY A 47 3.51 -10.68 5.75
C GLY A 47 2.41 -10.14 6.65
N PHE A 48 2.09 -8.83 6.58
CA PHE A 48 0.87 -8.30 7.18
C PHE A 48 -0.35 -8.70 6.34
N GLU A 49 -0.83 -9.92 6.56
CA GLU A 49 -1.98 -10.49 5.86
C GLU A 49 -2.95 -11.09 6.90
N PRO A 50 -3.62 -10.26 7.75
CA PRO A 50 -4.61 -10.79 8.70
C PRO A 50 -5.82 -11.41 7.98
N THR A 51 -6.19 -10.85 6.84
CA THR A 51 -7.26 -11.31 5.94
C THR A 51 -6.99 -10.71 4.56
N PHE A 52 -7.91 -10.86 3.61
CA PHE A 52 -7.86 -10.12 2.35
C PHE A 52 -7.95 -8.61 2.63
N LEU A 53 -7.03 -7.83 2.08
CA LEU A 53 -6.97 -6.39 2.30
C LEU A 53 -6.81 -5.62 1.00
N CYS A 54 -7.34 -4.39 0.98
CA CYS A 54 -7.19 -3.44 -0.11
C CYS A 54 -6.80 -2.08 0.43
N ALA A 55 -5.66 -1.55 -0.02
CA ALA A 55 -5.23 -0.20 0.26
C ALA A 55 -5.76 0.77 -0.80
N LEU A 56 -6.42 1.83 -0.34
CA LEU A 56 -6.96 2.92 -1.15
C LEU A 56 -6.19 4.19 -0.80
N CYS A 57 -5.22 4.54 -1.64
CA CYS A 57 -4.23 5.57 -1.32
C CYS A 57 -4.15 6.60 -2.44
N THR A 58 -4.57 7.83 -2.16
CA THR A 58 -4.13 8.99 -2.92
C THR A 58 -2.67 9.28 -2.54
N ILE A 59 -1.79 9.38 -3.54
CA ILE A 59 -0.33 9.43 -3.36
C ILE A 59 0.06 10.84 -2.91
N LYS A 60 0.56 10.98 -1.67
CA LYS A 60 0.92 12.27 -1.07
C LYS A 60 2.33 12.24 -0.47
N SER A 61 3.12 11.26 -0.87
CA SER A 61 4.43 10.93 -0.37
C SER A 61 5.25 10.15 -1.40
N ASN A 62 6.56 10.04 -1.16
CA ASN A 62 7.54 9.40 -2.03
C ASN A 62 7.50 7.86 -2.05
N THR A 63 6.41 7.21 -1.62
CA THR A 63 6.33 5.74 -1.53
C THR A 63 5.12 5.19 -2.27
N VAL A 64 5.36 4.33 -3.25
CA VAL A 64 4.33 3.53 -3.94
C VAL A 64 4.92 2.19 -4.34
N VAL A 65 4.07 1.17 -4.51
CA VAL A 65 4.50 -0.19 -4.91
C VAL A 65 3.46 -0.85 -5.83
N GLY A 66 3.87 -1.90 -6.53
CA GLY A 66 3.06 -2.68 -7.46
C GLY A 66 2.61 -1.88 -8.68
N VAL A 67 3.35 -0.86 -9.09
CA VAL A 67 3.08 -0.05 -10.28
C VAL A 67 4.12 -0.40 -11.35
N ASP A 68 3.66 -0.63 -12.57
CA ASP A 68 4.56 -0.93 -13.69
C ASP A 68 5.49 0.25 -13.97
N LYS A 69 6.75 -0.04 -14.33
CA LYS A 69 7.76 0.99 -14.59
C LYS A 69 7.36 1.91 -15.74
N SER A 70 6.62 1.42 -16.74
CA SER A 70 6.11 2.24 -17.84
C SER A 70 5.12 3.29 -17.35
N VAL A 71 4.20 2.92 -16.46
CA VAL A 71 3.24 3.85 -15.86
C VAL A 71 3.95 4.89 -14.99
N VAL A 72 4.94 4.47 -14.21
CA VAL A 72 5.75 5.41 -13.40
C VAL A 72 6.47 6.41 -14.30
N HIS A 73 7.06 5.96 -15.39
CA HIS A 73 7.75 6.82 -16.35
C HIS A 73 6.79 7.83 -17.00
N GLU A 74 5.65 7.35 -17.52
CA GLU A 74 4.63 8.18 -18.14
C GLU A 74 4.13 9.26 -17.18
N VAL A 75 3.79 8.89 -15.94
CA VAL A 75 3.29 9.83 -14.94
C VAL A 75 4.37 10.83 -14.52
N ALA A 76 5.62 10.39 -14.37
CA ALA A 76 6.74 11.27 -14.02
C ALA A 76 7.07 12.29 -15.12
N GLU A 77 6.88 11.93 -16.40
CA GLU A 77 7.02 12.87 -17.52
C GLU A 77 5.91 13.92 -17.53
N LEU A 78 4.68 13.54 -17.17
CA LEU A 78 3.52 14.44 -17.15
C LEU A 78 3.49 15.36 -15.93
N SER A 79 3.90 14.86 -14.76
CA SER A 79 3.89 15.58 -13.49
C SER A 79 5.11 15.18 -12.67
N PRO A 80 6.21 15.97 -12.69
CA PRO A 80 7.43 15.64 -11.95
C PRO A 80 7.24 15.47 -10.43
N GLU A 81 6.20 16.10 -9.86
CA GLU A 81 5.86 16.05 -8.44
C GLU A 81 4.68 15.10 -8.13
N TRP A 82 4.29 14.23 -9.06
CA TRP A 82 3.10 13.36 -8.98
C TRP A 82 2.94 12.56 -7.68
N MET A 83 4.04 12.26 -6.99
CA MET A 83 4.03 11.53 -5.73
C MET A 83 3.59 12.38 -4.54
N ILE A 84 3.62 13.71 -4.59
CA ILE A 84 3.35 14.57 -3.44
C ILE A 84 2.15 15.49 -3.60
N THR A 85 1.58 15.58 -4.80
CA THR A 85 0.44 16.47 -5.10
C THR A 85 -0.91 15.93 -4.66
N GLY A 86 -1.06 14.60 -4.56
CA GLY A 86 -2.36 13.97 -4.31
C GLY A 86 -3.27 13.88 -5.53
N GLU A 87 -2.73 14.09 -6.73
CA GLU A 87 -3.49 13.99 -7.99
C GLU A 87 -3.67 12.54 -8.46
N TYR A 88 -2.74 11.67 -8.05
CA TYR A 88 -2.73 10.25 -8.42
C TYR A 88 -3.16 9.39 -7.24
N ALA A 89 -3.68 8.20 -7.55
CA ALA A 89 -4.09 7.24 -6.53
C ALA A 89 -3.81 5.80 -6.99
N VAL A 90 -3.65 4.92 -6.01
CA VAL A 90 -3.56 3.47 -6.22
C VAL A 90 -4.63 2.74 -5.42
N ILE A 91 -5.11 1.65 -6.01
CA ILE A 91 -5.86 0.60 -5.34
C ILE A 91 -5.01 -0.67 -5.44
N LYS A 92 -4.54 -1.18 -4.31
CA LYS A 92 -3.71 -2.39 -4.25
C LYS A 92 -4.30 -3.36 -3.26
N CYS A 93 -4.51 -4.60 -3.69
CA CYS A 93 -5.09 -5.65 -2.85
C CYS A 93 -4.15 -6.83 -2.73
N ALA A 94 -4.18 -7.49 -1.57
CA ALA A 94 -3.46 -8.72 -1.29
C ALA A 94 -4.25 -9.54 -0.28
N GLY A 95 -4.12 -10.86 -0.35
CA GLY A 95 -4.69 -11.78 0.61
C GLY A 95 -4.19 -13.20 0.36
N MET A 96 -4.56 -14.11 1.25
CA MET A 96 -4.38 -15.54 1.02
C MET A 96 -5.44 -16.00 0.01
N THR A 97 -4.98 -16.48 -1.15
CA THR A 97 -5.77 -17.33 -2.05
C THR A 97 -5.84 -18.74 -1.50
#